data_AF-A0A505H037-F1
#
_entry.id   AF-A0A505H037-F1
#
_cell.length_a   1.000
_cell.length_b   1.000
_cell.length_c   1.000
_cell.angle_alpha   90.00
_cell.angle_beta   90.00
_cell.angle_gamma   90.00
#
_symmetry.space_group_name_H-M   'P 1'
#
loop_
_entity.id
_entity.type
_entity.pdbx_description
1 polymer ?
#
loop_
_entity_poly.entity_id
_entity_poly.type
_entity_poly.pdbx_seq_one_letter_code
_entity_poly.pdbx_strand_id
1 'polypeptide(L)'
;MSSGSTSAADKSSAPLEAANDPSTDTEAFDPIKDPILKEEPRPSTGPVRVAPAHSNAPQETARTREVPANGAAATAPGSASRPSVMSEEDWAAVTKAATSTDTHEPEYPERRRNPLDIIGTIWIALSVPFMLLALSVRAIASGMFLKFEYFRPGFPADQFGFGSADREHYGTYVIDYLHNLDSRRYLADVVMPNGEPVFISSELDHMADVKGLISLLYLIAIVGFIGTVLFSLYLSRRNGMGMRIGFRLGAIFSFIAMAGLAVVALLGWESFFRGFHRVFFADGTWEFYADDSLIRLFPPQFWVDAGIGAGGIFLLLTIILFLFSFAGHKKRKAAKKAQRESADRI
;
A
#
# COMPACT_ATOMS: atom_id res chain seq x y z
N MET A 1 61.99 64.69 10.14
CA MET A 1 62.19 65.40 8.86
C MET A 1 61.65 64.47 7.78
N SER A 2 60.39 64.65 7.36
CA SER A 2 59.97 65.47 6.19
C SER A 2 60.55 64.91 4.89
N SER A 3 59.85 64.62 3.80
CA SER A 3 58.43 64.64 3.42
C SER A 3 58.33 63.96 2.06
N GLY A 4 57.16 63.44 1.71
CA GLY A 4 56.81 63.00 0.35
C GLY A 4 55.30 62.81 0.26
N SER A 5 54.58 63.93 0.13
CA SER A 5 53.12 64.02 0.03
C SER A 5 52.70 64.48 -1.37
N THR A 6 51.41 64.24 -1.68
CA THR A 6 50.54 64.79 -2.76
C THR A 6 50.35 63.92 -4.00
N SER A 7 49.14 63.65 -4.54
CA SER A 7 47.78 64.16 -4.22
C SER A 7 46.67 63.30 -4.90
N ALA A 8 45.47 63.38 -4.28
CA ALA A 8 44.06 63.10 -4.65
C ALA A 8 43.65 63.10 -6.15
N ALA A 9 42.50 62.60 -6.63
CA ALA A 9 41.13 62.29 -6.13
C ALA A 9 40.53 61.21 -7.09
N ASP A 10 39.35 60.60 -6.99
CA ASP A 10 38.03 61.02 -6.51
C ASP A 10 37.09 59.79 -6.33
N LYS A 11 36.00 60.05 -5.61
CA LYS A 11 34.86 59.25 -5.10
C LYS A 11 34.26 58.13 -5.97
N SER A 12 33.70 57.11 -5.31
CA SER A 12 32.23 56.98 -5.18
C SER A 12 31.84 55.84 -4.23
N SER A 13 30.94 56.15 -3.30
CA SER A 13 30.30 55.25 -2.36
C SER A 13 28.78 55.39 -2.47
N ALA A 14 28.11 54.22 -2.43
CA ALA A 14 26.67 53.97 -2.25
C ALA A 14 25.77 54.02 -3.51
N PRO A 15 24.57 53.38 -3.53
CA PRO A 15 23.87 52.69 -2.44
C PRO A 15 23.28 51.28 -2.74
N LEU A 16 22.88 50.60 -1.66
CA LEU A 16 21.84 49.57 -1.63
C LEU A 16 20.52 50.13 -2.17
N GLU A 17 19.93 49.50 -3.19
CA GLU A 17 18.50 49.65 -3.48
C GLU A 17 17.91 48.34 -4.00
N ALA A 18 16.69 48.06 -3.54
CA ALA A 18 15.97 46.83 -3.67
C ALA A 18 15.37 46.63 -5.07
N ALA A 19 15.32 45.37 -5.51
CA ALA A 19 14.27 44.87 -6.39
C ALA A 19 14.11 43.35 -6.19
N ASN A 20 13.29 42.98 -5.21
CA ASN A 20 12.53 41.75 -5.25
C ASN A 20 11.45 41.92 -6.33
N ASP A 21 11.48 41.11 -7.38
CA ASP A 21 10.29 40.81 -8.18
C ASP A 21 10.21 39.29 -8.40
N PRO A 22 9.31 38.56 -7.71
CA PRO A 22 9.15 37.11 -7.86
C PRO A 22 8.24 36.71 -9.04
N SER A 23 8.05 37.59 -10.05
CA SER A 23 7.11 37.38 -11.16
C SER A 23 7.76 37.23 -12.55
N THR A 24 9.08 37.14 -12.68
CA THR A 24 9.75 37.17 -14.01
C THR A 24 10.48 35.90 -14.46
N ASP A 25 10.55 34.84 -13.65
CA ASP A 25 11.15 33.56 -14.07
C ASP A 25 10.10 32.59 -14.66
N THR A 26 9.41 33.03 -15.71
CA THR A 26 8.64 32.13 -16.58
C THR A 26 9.42 31.92 -17.86
N GLU A 27 10.30 30.92 -17.88
CA GLU A 27 10.88 30.40 -19.12
C GLU A 27 9.74 29.93 -20.03
N ALA A 28 9.61 30.56 -21.19
CA ALA A 28 8.58 30.29 -22.17
C ALA A 28 8.80 28.91 -22.81
N PHE A 29 7.75 28.09 -22.82
CA PHE A 29 7.71 26.79 -23.47
C PHE A 29 7.77 26.95 -25.00
N ASP A 30 8.89 26.56 -25.62
CA ASP A 30 9.05 26.58 -27.08
C ASP A 30 8.44 25.29 -27.67
N PRO A 31 7.38 25.35 -28.49
CA PRO A 31 6.78 24.16 -29.07
C PRO A 31 7.65 23.60 -30.20
N ILE A 32 8.11 22.35 -30.04
CA ILE A 32 8.87 21.58 -31.03
C ILE A 32 8.12 21.56 -32.38
N LYS A 33 8.75 22.11 -33.42
CA LYS A 33 8.32 22.05 -34.83
C LYS A 33 9.19 21.06 -35.60
N ASP A 34 9.01 19.77 -35.36
CA ASP A 34 9.56 18.73 -36.22
C ASP A 34 8.43 18.02 -37.00
N PRO A 35 8.57 17.84 -38.32
CA PRO A 35 7.54 17.21 -39.15
C PRO A 35 7.45 15.71 -38.88
N ILE A 36 6.22 15.24 -38.67
CA ILE A 36 5.83 13.84 -38.50
C ILE A 36 6.32 13.00 -39.69
N LEU A 37 7.29 12.11 -39.46
CA LEU A 37 7.64 11.05 -40.40
C LEU A 37 6.48 10.06 -40.50
N LYS A 38 5.97 9.86 -41.71
CA LYS A 38 4.93 8.87 -42.03
C LYS A 38 5.52 7.46 -41.93
N GLU A 39 5.03 6.63 -41.00
CA GLU A 39 5.28 5.18 -41.00
C GLU A 39 4.39 4.48 -42.04
N GLU A 40 4.97 3.57 -42.82
CA GLU A 40 4.26 2.66 -43.72
C GLU A 40 3.54 1.53 -42.97
N PRO A 41 2.40 1.02 -43.48
CA PRO A 41 1.57 0.06 -42.75
C PRO A 41 2.11 -1.37 -42.81
N ARG A 42 2.20 -2.04 -41.66
CA ARG A 42 2.42 -3.50 -41.56
C ARG A 42 1.10 -4.28 -41.77
N PRO A 43 1.16 -5.49 -42.37
CA PRO A 43 -0.04 -6.27 -42.70
C PRO A 43 -0.70 -6.90 -41.47
N SER A 44 -2.04 -6.80 -41.45
CA SER A 44 -2.96 -7.41 -40.50
C SER A 44 -3.31 -8.85 -40.92
N THR A 45 -3.25 -9.79 -39.98
CA THR A 45 -3.92 -11.10 -40.10
C THR A 45 -4.90 -11.28 -38.94
N GLY A 46 -6.17 -11.46 -39.30
CA GLY A 46 -7.32 -11.44 -38.40
C GLY A 46 -7.57 -12.73 -37.60
N PRO A 47 -8.72 -12.80 -36.91
CA PRO A 47 -8.96 -13.70 -35.78
C PRO A 47 -9.36 -15.12 -36.19
N VAL A 48 -8.82 -16.12 -35.49
CA VAL A 48 -9.24 -17.52 -35.60
C VAL A 48 -10.33 -17.82 -34.57
N ARG A 49 -11.52 -18.17 -35.05
CA ARG A 49 -12.65 -18.73 -34.29
C ARG A 49 -12.46 -20.25 -34.11
N VAL A 50 -12.77 -20.76 -32.93
CA VAL A 50 -13.04 -22.20 -32.72
C VAL A 50 -14.42 -22.36 -32.12
N ALA A 51 -15.29 -23.12 -32.80
CA ALA A 51 -16.66 -23.46 -32.44
C ALA A 51 -16.74 -24.92 -31.91
N PRO A 52 -17.81 -25.31 -31.21
CA PRO A 52 -17.86 -26.53 -30.38
C PRO A 52 -18.32 -27.76 -31.17
N ALA A 53 -17.87 -28.94 -30.74
CA ALA A 53 -18.32 -30.23 -31.26
C ALA A 53 -19.36 -30.87 -30.33
N HIS A 54 -20.56 -31.11 -30.86
CA HIS A 54 -21.52 -32.09 -30.38
C HIS A 54 -21.27 -33.44 -31.08
N SER A 55 -21.42 -34.57 -30.37
CA SER A 55 -21.88 -35.84 -30.96
C SER A 55 -22.28 -36.88 -29.89
N ASN A 56 -23.58 -37.21 -29.92
CA ASN A 56 -24.24 -38.52 -29.90
C ASN A 56 -24.19 -39.49 -28.68
N ALA A 57 -25.42 -39.90 -28.32
CA ALA A 57 -25.85 -40.97 -27.39
C ALA A 57 -25.58 -42.39 -27.97
N PRO A 58 -25.92 -43.54 -27.31
CA PRO A 58 -27.28 -43.92 -26.85
C PRO A 58 -27.39 -44.70 -25.50
N GLN A 59 -28.66 -44.92 -25.10
CA GLN A 59 -29.19 -45.69 -23.96
C GLN A 59 -28.83 -47.19 -24.00
N GLU A 60 -28.77 -47.86 -22.83
CA GLU A 60 -29.45 -49.16 -22.62
C GLU A 60 -29.52 -49.64 -21.15
N THR A 61 -30.75 -50.05 -20.80
CA THR A 61 -31.23 -51.20 -20.02
C THR A 61 -30.86 -51.51 -18.55
N ALA A 62 -31.94 -51.85 -17.84
CA ALA A 62 -32.06 -52.35 -16.48
C ALA A 62 -31.55 -53.79 -16.28
N ARG A 63 -31.15 -54.14 -15.05
CA ARG A 63 -31.59 -55.39 -14.41
C ARG A 63 -31.33 -55.46 -12.89
N THR A 64 -32.32 -56.04 -12.22
CA THR A 64 -32.48 -56.48 -10.84
C THR A 64 -31.51 -57.59 -10.41
N ARG A 65 -31.20 -57.68 -9.10
CA ARG A 65 -30.97 -58.97 -8.41
C ARG A 65 -31.15 -58.88 -6.88
N GLU A 66 -31.84 -59.89 -6.34
CA GLU A 66 -32.23 -60.17 -4.96
C GLU A 66 -31.09 -60.68 -4.03
N VAL A 67 -31.16 -60.31 -2.73
CA VAL A 67 -31.23 -61.11 -1.45
C VAL A 67 -30.39 -62.43 -1.38
N PRO A 68 -29.67 -62.81 -0.28
CA PRO A 68 -30.25 -62.93 1.07
C PRO A 68 -29.38 -62.71 2.33
N ALA A 69 -30.14 -62.77 3.43
CA ALA A 69 -29.83 -62.64 4.85
C ALA A 69 -28.84 -63.67 5.44
N ASN A 70 -28.21 -63.29 6.54
CA ASN A 70 -27.81 -64.19 7.61
C ASN A 70 -27.99 -63.49 8.97
N GLY A 71 -28.68 -64.15 9.88
CA GLY A 71 -28.99 -63.66 11.22
C GLY A 71 -27.96 -64.05 12.27
N ALA A 72 -28.07 -63.43 13.45
CA ALA A 72 -27.73 -64.03 14.74
C ALA A 72 -28.35 -63.18 15.87
N ALA A 73 -28.90 -63.87 16.85
CA ALA A 73 -29.68 -63.36 17.97
C ALA A 73 -28.80 -62.92 19.17
N ALA A 74 -29.32 -62.01 20.01
CA ALA A 74 -29.09 -61.98 21.47
C ALA A 74 -30.04 -61.00 22.20
N THR A 75 -31.01 -61.58 22.94
CA THR A 75 -31.50 -61.25 24.29
C THR A 75 -31.69 -59.78 24.77
N ALA A 76 -32.95 -59.47 25.13
CA ALA A 76 -33.42 -58.31 25.90
C ALA A 76 -33.23 -58.51 27.44
N PRO A 77 -33.41 -57.49 28.34
CA PRO A 77 -34.74 -56.93 28.65
C PRO A 77 -34.79 -55.43 29.07
N GLY A 78 -35.96 -54.79 28.93
CA GLY A 78 -36.25 -53.48 29.53
C GLY A 78 -37.30 -52.66 28.78
N SER A 79 -38.57 -53.06 28.90
CA SER A 79 -39.73 -52.42 28.27
C SER A 79 -40.09 -51.06 28.89
N ALA A 80 -40.08 -50.02 28.06
CA ALA A 80 -41.06 -48.92 28.08
C ALA A 80 -41.03 -48.16 26.74
N SER A 81 -41.24 -48.86 25.62
CA SER A 81 -41.39 -48.24 24.30
C SER A 81 -42.82 -47.73 24.13
N ARG A 82 -43.01 -46.41 24.27
CA ARG A 82 -44.17 -45.69 23.71
C ARG A 82 -44.24 -45.98 22.21
N PRO A 83 -45.43 -46.21 21.62
CA PRO A 83 -45.54 -46.40 20.17
C PRO A 83 -45.09 -45.11 19.46
N SER A 84 -44.07 -45.24 18.63
CA SER A 84 -43.50 -44.17 17.79
C SER A 84 -44.33 -43.88 16.54
N VAL A 85 -45.66 -44.03 16.64
CA VAL A 85 -46.57 -43.74 15.53
C VAL A 85 -47.13 -42.35 15.77
N MET A 86 -46.60 -41.39 15.02
CA MET A 86 -47.15 -40.03 14.96
C MET A 86 -48.65 -40.13 14.67
N SER A 87 -49.45 -39.35 15.40
CA SER A 87 -50.90 -39.33 15.19
C SER A 87 -51.25 -38.82 13.79
N GLU A 88 -52.45 -39.09 13.30
CA GLU A 88 -52.89 -38.53 12.00
C GLU A 88 -52.85 -36.99 11.99
N GLU A 89 -53.04 -36.37 13.15
CA GLU A 89 -52.92 -34.93 13.34
C GLU A 89 -51.48 -34.45 13.19
N ASP A 90 -50.51 -35.22 13.71
CA ASP A 90 -49.08 -34.95 13.55
C ASP A 90 -48.65 -35.15 12.08
N TRP A 91 -49.17 -36.18 11.41
CA TRP A 91 -48.93 -36.40 9.98
C TRP A 91 -49.56 -35.31 9.11
N ALA A 92 -50.74 -34.82 9.47
CA ALA A 92 -51.40 -33.69 8.82
C ALA A 92 -50.63 -32.38 9.04
N ALA A 93 -50.05 -32.18 10.24
CA ALA A 93 -49.19 -31.03 10.53
C ALA A 93 -47.86 -31.08 9.76
N VAL A 94 -47.23 -32.24 9.66
CA VAL A 94 -46.00 -32.44 8.87
C VAL A 94 -46.26 -32.29 7.38
N THR A 95 -47.35 -32.86 6.85
CA THR A 95 -47.71 -32.68 5.45
C THR A 95 -48.08 -31.24 5.16
N LYS A 96 -48.81 -30.55 6.03
CA LYS A 96 -49.10 -29.11 5.90
C LYS A 96 -47.82 -28.26 5.96
N ALA A 97 -46.84 -28.63 6.76
CA ALA A 97 -45.53 -27.96 6.78
C ALA A 97 -44.66 -28.29 5.54
N ALA A 98 -44.79 -29.50 5.00
CA ALA A 98 -44.08 -29.93 3.79
C ALA A 98 -44.75 -29.46 2.49
N THR A 99 -46.05 -29.18 2.50
CA THR A 99 -46.81 -28.61 1.37
C THR A 99 -47.13 -27.14 1.53
N SER A 100 -46.82 -26.51 2.67
CA SER A 100 -46.85 -25.05 2.75
C SER A 100 -45.77 -24.51 1.84
N THR A 101 -46.16 -23.97 0.70
CA THR A 101 -45.35 -23.09 -0.14
C THR A 101 -45.10 -21.73 0.53
N ASP A 102 -45.32 -21.62 1.84
CA ASP A 102 -44.72 -20.57 2.66
C ASP A 102 -43.26 -20.93 2.84
N THR A 103 -42.48 -20.68 1.80
CA THR A 103 -41.09 -20.32 1.98
C THR A 103 -41.11 -19.03 2.79
N HIS A 104 -41.13 -19.13 4.12
CA HIS A 104 -40.61 -18.07 4.97
C HIS A 104 -39.08 -18.06 4.76
N GLU A 105 -38.66 -17.79 3.52
CA GLU A 105 -37.35 -17.23 3.30
C GLU A 105 -37.32 -16.02 4.21
N PRO A 106 -36.40 -15.93 5.19
CA PRO A 106 -36.23 -14.69 5.89
C PRO A 106 -35.99 -13.67 4.80
N GLU A 107 -36.96 -12.77 4.60
CA GLU A 107 -36.86 -11.62 3.71
C GLU A 107 -35.67 -10.84 4.26
N TYR A 108 -34.46 -11.21 3.82
CA TYR A 108 -33.29 -10.40 4.01
C TYR A 108 -33.64 -9.19 3.20
N PRO A 109 -33.93 -8.02 3.82
CA PRO A 109 -34.20 -6.84 3.02
C PRO A 109 -32.97 -6.71 2.14
N GLU A 110 -33.15 -6.90 0.83
CA GLU A 110 -32.10 -6.69 -0.15
C GLU A 110 -31.67 -5.26 0.09
N ARG A 111 -30.57 -5.13 0.82
CA ARG A 111 -30.13 -3.85 1.33
C ARG A 111 -29.59 -3.16 0.10
N ARG A 112 -30.47 -2.45 -0.63
CA ARG A 112 -30.16 -1.74 -1.87
C ARG A 112 -28.86 -1.02 -1.61
N ARG A 113 -27.78 -1.55 -2.21
CA ARG A 113 -26.43 -1.08 -1.91
C ARG A 113 -26.38 0.32 -2.48
N ASN A 114 -26.43 1.33 -1.61
CA ASN A 114 -26.28 2.71 -2.04
C ASN A 114 -24.91 2.80 -2.74
N PRO A 115 -24.80 3.31 -3.98
CA PRO A 115 -23.53 3.44 -4.68
C PRO A 115 -22.47 4.17 -3.83
N LEU A 116 -22.88 5.13 -3.00
CA LEU A 116 -21.99 5.83 -2.06
C LEU A 116 -21.35 4.90 -1.01
N ASP A 117 -22.05 3.85 -0.57
CA ASP A 117 -21.49 2.86 0.36
C ASP A 117 -20.40 2.02 -0.31
N ILE A 118 -20.57 1.72 -1.61
CA ILE A 118 -19.59 0.98 -2.41
C ILE A 118 -18.37 1.87 -2.63
N ILE A 119 -18.57 3.11 -3.09
CA ILE A 119 -17.51 4.09 -3.31
C ILE A 119 -16.70 4.30 -2.03
N GLY A 120 -17.35 4.53 -0.89
CA GLY A 120 -16.64 4.70 0.38
C GLY A 120 -15.87 3.46 0.81
N THR A 121 -16.39 2.27 0.55
CA THR A 121 -15.69 1.01 0.85
C THR A 121 -14.44 0.84 -0.02
N ILE A 122 -14.54 1.13 -1.32
CA ILE A 122 -13.42 1.07 -2.27
C ILE A 122 -12.38 2.13 -1.92
N TRP A 123 -12.80 3.35 -1.62
CA TRP A 123 -11.89 4.43 -1.20
C TRP A 123 -11.05 4.01 -0.01
N ILE A 124 -11.69 3.51 1.06
CA ILE A 124 -10.98 3.04 2.26
C ILE A 124 -10.02 1.92 1.88
N ALA A 125 -10.46 0.92 1.11
CA ALA A 125 -9.63 -0.21 0.73
C ALA A 125 -8.38 0.20 -0.06
N LEU A 126 -8.52 1.14 -1.00
CA LEU A 126 -7.42 1.64 -1.83
C LEU A 126 -6.52 2.64 -1.10
N SER A 127 -7.05 3.41 -0.15
CA SER A 127 -6.25 4.39 0.62
C SER A 127 -5.32 3.72 1.63
N VAL A 128 -5.74 2.59 2.21
CA VAL A 128 -4.99 1.85 3.24
C VAL A 128 -3.54 1.55 2.84
N PRO A 129 -3.23 0.91 1.70
CA PRO A 129 -1.84 0.60 1.35
C PRO A 129 -0.95 1.84 1.30
N PHE A 130 -1.42 2.97 0.77
CA PHE A 130 -0.63 4.21 0.72
C PHE A 130 -0.39 4.82 2.09
N MET A 131 -1.39 4.79 2.98
CA MET A 131 -1.21 5.25 4.36
C MET A 131 -0.20 4.39 5.12
N LEU A 132 -0.28 3.07 4.97
CA LEU A 132 0.66 2.14 5.60
C LEU A 132 2.08 2.29 5.04
N LEU A 133 2.20 2.51 3.73
CA LEU A 133 3.47 2.76 3.06
C LEU A 133 4.10 4.07 3.54
N ALA A 134 3.34 5.16 3.57
CA ALA A 134 3.80 6.45 4.08
C ALA A 134 4.32 6.36 5.52
N LEU A 135 3.60 5.68 6.41
CA LEU A 135 4.04 5.47 7.80
C LEU A 135 5.34 4.66 7.88
N SER A 136 5.47 3.63 7.03
CA SER A 136 6.65 2.76 7.01
C SER A 136 7.88 3.50 6.46
N VAL A 137 7.72 4.24 5.37
CA VAL A 137 8.76 5.11 4.80
C VAL A 137 9.17 6.17 5.82
N ARG A 138 8.22 6.83 6.48
CA ARG A 138 8.51 7.84 7.51
C ARG A 138 9.30 7.30 8.70
N ALA A 139 9.06 6.03 9.07
CA ALA A 139 9.75 5.37 10.16
C ALA A 139 11.20 5.01 9.79
N ILE A 140 11.42 4.52 8.56
CA ILE A 140 12.75 4.13 8.06
C ILE A 140 13.59 5.35 7.64
N ALA A 141 12.98 6.35 7.02
CA ALA A 141 13.61 7.63 6.73
C ALA A 141 13.66 8.49 8.01
N SER A 142 14.39 8.00 9.02
CA SER A 142 14.58 8.68 10.30
C SER A 142 16.02 8.54 10.78
N GLY A 143 16.51 9.54 11.51
CA GLY A 143 17.85 9.49 12.12
C GLY A 143 18.01 8.31 13.08
N MET A 144 16.92 7.82 13.68
CA MET A 144 16.95 6.63 14.55
C MET A 144 17.29 5.36 13.77
N PHE A 145 16.67 5.16 12.61
CA PHE A 145 17.00 4.02 11.74
C PHE A 145 18.42 4.15 11.20
N LEU A 146 18.80 5.35 10.75
CA LEU A 146 20.15 5.64 10.25
C LEU A 146 21.24 5.27 11.29
N LYS A 147 21.05 5.71 12.53
CA LYS A 147 21.94 5.40 13.65
C LYS A 147 21.94 3.89 13.97
N PHE A 148 20.79 3.25 13.96
CA PHE A 148 20.73 1.81 14.17
C PHE A 148 21.53 1.06 13.09
N GLU A 149 21.41 1.47 11.84
CA GLU A 149 22.00 0.80 10.68
C GLU A 149 23.52 0.99 10.60
N TYR A 150 24.05 2.18 10.84
CA TYR A 150 25.51 2.37 10.76
C TYR A 150 26.30 1.82 11.96
N PHE A 151 25.62 1.55 13.08
CA PHE A 151 26.26 1.05 14.31
C PHE A 151 25.92 -0.41 14.63
N ARG A 152 25.13 -1.09 13.79
CA ARG A 152 24.90 -2.53 13.96
C ARG A 152 26.15 -3.33 13.57
N PRO A 153 26.39 -4.47 14.23
CA PRO A 153 27.48 -5.37 13.84
C PRO A 153 27.33 -5.86 12.40
N GLY A 154 28.43 -5.82 11.66
CA GLY A 154 28.53 -6.36 10.30
C GLY A 154 28.10 -5.43 9.17
N PHE A 155 27.77 -4.17 9.46
CA PHE A 155 27.50 -3.19 8.38
C PHE A 155 28.79 -2.89 7.60
N PRO A 156 28.76 -2.84 6.25
CA PRO A 156 29.96 -2.62 5.43
C PRO A 156 30.61 -1.26 5.71
N ALA A 157 31.92 -1.27 5.96
CA ALA A 157 32.70 -0.04 6.05
C ALA A 157 32.79 0.68 4.68
N ASP A 158 32.86 2.00 4.70
CA ASP A 158 33.18 2.77 3.49
C ASP A 158 34.66 2.52 3.10
N GLN A 159 34.90 2.27 1.81
CA GLN A 159 36.25 2.04 1.29
C GLN A 159 36.98 3.34 0.95
N PHE A 160 36.25 4.46 0.90
CA PHE A 160 36.75 5.76 0.44
C PHE A 160 36.97 6.77 1.58
N GLY A 161 36.76 6.36 2.83
CA GLY A 161 37.24 7.09 4.02
C GLY A 161 36.20 7.60 5.00
N PHE A 162 34.88 7.47 4.74
CA PHE A 162 33.88 7.84 5.74
C PHE A 162 33.77 6.80 6.85
N GLY A 163 33.97 7.23 8.10
CA GLY A 163 33.64 6.41 9.27
C GLY A 163 32.13 6.29 9.47
N SER A 164 31.70 5.38 10.36
CA SER A 164 30.26 5.29 10.72
C SER A 164 29.70 6.59 11.29
N ALA A 165 30.52 7.36 12.02
CA ALA A 165 30.12 8.68 12.54
C ALA A 165 29.93 9.72 11.44
N ASP A 166 30.80 9.73 10.41
CA ASP A 166 30.66 10.62 9.26
C ASP A 166 29.40 10.27 8.46
N ARG A 167 29.12 8.97 8.28
CA ARG A 167 27.92 8.50 7.58
C ARG A 167 26.65 8.83 8.34
N GLU A 168 26.64 8.67 9.66
CA GLU A 168 25.55 9.14 10.51
C GLU A 168 25.35 10.65 10.37
N HIS A 169 26.44 11.43 10.42
CA HIS A 169 26.39 12.89 10.33
C HIS A 169 25.84 13.40 8.99
N TYR A 170 26.48 13.03 7.88
CA TYR A 170 26.07 13.49 6.54
C TYR A 170 24.77 12.86 6.09
N GLY A 171 24.54 11.58 6.42
CA GLY A 171 23.28 10.90 6.14
C GLY A 171 22.10 11.55 6.88
N THR A 172 22.31 12.12 8.07
CA THR A 172 21.25 12.83 8.81
C THR A 172 20.77 14.06 8.04
N TYR A 173 21.68 14.84 7.43
CA TYR A 173 21.27 15.95 6.55
C TYR A 173 20.39 15.47 5.39
N VAL A 174 20.72 14.34 4.78
CA VAL A 174 19.89 13.76 3.70
C VAL A 174 18.50 13.38 4.20
N ILE A 175 18.40 12.72 5.35
CA ILE A 175 17.12 12.34 5.94
C ILE A 175 16.29 13.57 6.37
N ASP A 176 16.93 14.60 6.92
CA ASP A 176 16.27 15.84 7.30
C ASP A 176 15.76 16.61 6.07
N TYR A 177 16.54 16.61 4.98
CA TYR A 177 16.16 17.21 3.71
C TYR A 177 14.85 16.63 3.16
N LEU A 178 14.65 15.31 3.27
CA LEU A 178 13.43 14.64 2.80
C LEU A 178 12.15 15.11 3.52
N HIS A 179 12.27 15.69 4.72
CA HIS A 179 11.14 16.05 5.56
C HIS A 179 11.00 17.56 5.82
N ASN A 180 12.01 18.34 5.49
CA ASN A 180 11.97 19.79 5.63
C ASN A 180 11.29 20.46 4.43
N LEU A 181 11.08 21.77 4.50
CA LEU A 181 10.49 22.58 3.42
C LEU A 181 11.55 23.34 2.59
N ASP A 182 12.83 23.00 2.75
CA ASP A 182 13.91 23.69 2.06
C ASP A 182 14.12 23.14 0.63
N SER A 183 14.78 23.94 -0.19
CA SER A 183 15.22 23.59 -1.54
C SER A 183 16.47 22.69 -1.51
N ARG A 184 16.91 22.22 -2.68
CA ARG A 184 18.18 21.47 -2.82
C ARG A 184 19.40 22.22 -2.25
N ARG A 185 19.30 23.54 -2.07
CA ARG A 185 20.33 24.38 -1.43
C ARG A 185 20.70 23.89 -0.02
N TYR A 186 19.74 23.31 0.71
CA TYR A 186 20.01 22.73 2.03
C TYR A 186 21.11 21.67 2.01
N LEU A 187 21.11 20.79 1.00
CA LEU A 187 22.17 19.80 0.82
C LEU A 187 23.42 20.38 0.15
N ALA A 188 23.25 21.38 -0.72
CA ALA A 188 24.37 22.08 -1.36
C ALA A 188 25.27 22.81 -0.36
N ASP A 189 24.71 23.27 0.77
CA ASP A 189 25.43 23.96 1.84
C ASP A 189 26.19 22.98 2.77
N VAL A 190 26.06 21.66 2.58
CA VAL A 190 26.76 20.65 3.38
C VAL A 190 28.18 20.46 2.84
N VAL A 191 29.16 20.88 3.63
CA VAL A 191 30.59 20.84 3.28
C VAL A 191 31.38 19.95 4.24
N MET A 192 32.40 19.29 3.71
CA MET A 192 33.38 18.53 4.49
C MET A 192 34.35 19.46 5.23
N PRO A 193 35.12 18.98 6.23
CA PRO A 193 36.09 19.80 6.97
C PRO A 193 37.19 20.45 6.10
N ASN A 194 37.44 19.92 4.91
CA ASN A 194 38.38 20.49 3.93
C ASN A 194 37.76 21.64 3.10
N GLY A 195 36.48 21.96 3.31
CA GLY A 195 35.75 23.02 2.61
C GLY A 195 35.09 22.59 1.30
N GLU A 196 35.27 21.33 0.88
CA GLU A 196 34.65 20.81 -0.34
C GLU A 196 33.18 20.40 -0.10
N PRO A 197 32.28 20.60 -1.08
CA PRO A 197 30.90 20.11 -0.98
C PRO A 197 30.86 18.59 -0.79
N VAL A 198 29.96 18.11 0.06
CA VAL A 198 29.74 16.66 0.22
C VAL A 198 29.12 16.08 -1.04
N PHE A 199 28.13 16.76 -1.62
CA PHE A 199 27.35 16.26 -2.75
C PHE A 199 27.69 16.99 -4.05
N ILE A 200 27.76 16.24 -5.15
CA ILE A 200 27.87 16.82 -6.50
C ILE A 200 26.50 17.26 -7.02
N SER A 201 26.48 18.09 -8.08
CA SER A 201 25.23 18.67 -8.60
C SER A 201 24.19 17.63 -9.01
N SER A 202 24.62 16.52 -9.63
CA SER A 202 23.72 15.45 -10.04
C SER A 202 23.10 14.69 -8.87
N GLU A 203 23.83 14.51 -7.75
CA GLU A 203 23.28 13.93 -6.52
C GLU A 203 22.24 14.84 -5.89
N LEU A 204 22.46 16.17 -5.93
CA LEU A 204 21.50 17.15 -5.43
C LEU A 204 20.19 17.13 -6.23
N ASP A 205 20.28 17.01 -7.56
CA ASP A 205 19.11 16.92 -8.43
C ASP A 205 18.34 15.62 -8.19
N HIS A 206 19.04 14.49 -8.06
CA HIS A 206 18.41 13.23 -7.68
C HIS A 206 17.70 13.30 -6.32
N MET A 207 18.34 13.89 -5.32
CA MET A 207 17.73 14.05 -4.00
C MET A 207 16.48 14.93 -4.06
N ALA A 208 16.45 15.95 -4.91
CA ALA A 208 15.25 16.75 -5.14
C ALA A 208 14.10 15.92 -5.73
N ASP A 209 14.38 15.05 -6.70
CA ASP A 209 13.40 14.11 -7.25
C ASP A 209 12.87 13.14 -6.18
N VAL A 210 13.76 12.57 -5.37
CA VAL A 210 13.40 11.66 -4.26
C VAL A 210 12.50 12.36 -3.24
N LYS A 211 12.83 13.62 -2.88
CA LYS A 211 12.00 14.44 -1.99
C LYS A 211 10.62 14.68 -2.58
N GLY A 212 10.54 14.97 -3.88
CA GLY A 212 9.27 15.11 -4.59
C GLY A 212 8.42 13.84 -4.52
N LEU A 213 9.02 12.67 -4.77
CA LEU A 213 8.34 11.38 -4.72
C LEU A 213 7.80 11.05 -3.31
N ILE A 214 8.61 11.26 -2.27
CA ILE A 214 8.20 11.04 -0.87
C ILE A 214 7.10 12.03 -0.47
N SER A 215 7.21 13.30 -0.88
CA SER A 215 6.18 14.31 -0.63
C SER A 215 4.86 13.95 -1.29
N LEU A 216 4.89 13.42 -2.52
CA LEU A 216 3.71 12.93 -3.22
C LEU A 216 3.07 11.74 -2.49
N LEU A 217 3.87 10.78 -2.01
CA LEU A 217 3.38 9.68 -1.19
C LEU A 217 2.67 10.20 0.07
N TYR A 218 3.26 11.16 0.78
CA TYR A 218 2.64 11.76 1.96
C TYR A 218 1.35 12.51 1.62
N LEU A 219 1.31 13.24 0.51
CA LEU A 219 0.09 13.91 0.04
C LEU A 219 -1.03 12.90 -0.24
N ILE A 220 -0.74 11.83 -1.00
CA ILE A 220 -1.69 10.76 -1.29
C ILE A 220 -2.19 10.11 0.00
N ALA A 221 -1.30 9.83 0.95
CA ALA A 221 -1.65 9.26 2.24
C ALA A 221 -2.55 10.20 3.08
N ILE A 222 -2.27 11.50 3.10
CA ILE A 222 -3.08 12.50 3.82
C ILE A 222 -4.47 12.63 3.20
N VAL A 223 -4.56 12.75 1.87
CA VAL A 223 -5.86 12.81 1.16
C VAL A 223 -6.63 11.50 1.37
N GLY A 224 -5.96 10.36 1.26
CA GLY A 224 -6.52 9.04 1.52
C GLY A 224 -7.04 8.91 2.96
N PHE A 225 -6.30 9.44 3.94
CA PHE A 225 -6.68 9.47 5.35
C PHE A 225 -7.91 10.33 5.60
N ILE A 226 -7.94 11.57 5.10
CA ILE A 226 -9.10 12.46 5.23
C ILE A 226 -10.34 11.81 4.64
N GLY A 227 -10.26 11.30 3.40
CA GLY A 227 -11.38 10.60 2.77
C GLY A 227 -11.79 9.34 3.54
N THR A 228 -10.82 8.58 4.06
CA THR A 228 -11.08 7.40 4.90
C THR A 228 -11.85 7.77 6.15
N VAL A 229 -11.50 8.86 6.83
CA VAL A 229 -12.22 9.36 8.03
C VAL A 229 -13.65 9.78 7.65
N LEU A 230 -13.83 10.57 6.59
CA LEU A 230 -15.16 11.03 6.16
C LEU A 230 -16.08 9.87 5.76
N PHE A 231 -15.59 8.94 4.94
CA PHE A 231 -16.37 7.75 4.55
C PHE A 231 -16.62 6.82 5.73
N SER A 232 -15.67 6.70 6.66
CA SER A 232 -15.84 5.94 7.90
C SER A 232 -16.99 6.48 8.75
N LEU A 233 -17.06 7.79 8.94
CA LEU A 233 -18.16 8.46 9.65
C LEU A 233 -19.50 8.23 8.93
N TYR A 234 -19.54 8.41 7.61
CA TYR A 234 -20.73 8.16 6.78
C TYR A 234 -21.20 6.70 6.85
N LEU A 235 -20.29 5.71 6.76
CA LEU A 235 -20.60 4.28 6.85
C LEU A 235 -20.96 3.80 8.26
N SER A 236 -20.68 4.58 9.31
CA SER A 236 -21.01 4.24 10.70
C SER A 236 -22.52 4.35 11.01
N ARG A 237 -23.32 4.88 10.08
CA ARG A 237 -24.78 5.00 10.19
C ARG A 237 -25.46 3.65 10.49
N ARG A 238 -26.61 3.69 11.19
CA ARG A 238 -27.36 2.51 11.70
C ARG A 238 -27.61 1.43 10.62
N ASN A 239 -27.78 1.87 9.37
CA ASN A 239 -28.03 1.04 8.18
C ASN A 239 -26.91 1.13 7.10
N GLY A 240 -25.67 1.46 7.46
CA GLY A 240 -24.51 1.48 6.53
C GLY A 240 -23.84 0.11 6.37
N MET A 241 -23.20 -0.17 5.23
CA MET A 241 -22.50 -1.46 4.95
C MET A 241 -21.40 -1.79 5.98
N GLY A 242 -20.99 -0.79 6.75
CA GLY A 242 -20.00 -0.91 7.81
C GLY A 242 -18.59 -0.77 7.24
N MET A 243 -17.92 0.27 7.69
CA MET A 243 -16.53 0.62 7.40
C MET A 243 -15.52 -0.54 7.51
N ARG A 244 -15.83 -1.58 8.32
CA ARG A 244 -14.98 -2.76 8.54
C ARG A 244 -14.72 -3.61 7.29
N ILE A 245 -15.62 -3.58 6.30
CA ILE A 245 -15.38 -4.30 5.03
C ILE A 245 -14.23 -3.60 4.28
N GLY A 246 -14.26 -2.27 4.19
CA GLY A 246 -13.21 -1.48 3.53
C GLY A 246 -11.84 -1.72 4.15
N PHE A 247 -11.73 -1.64 5.48
CA PHE A 247 -10.46 -1.92 6.16
C PHE A 247 -9.97 -3.36 6.02
N ARG A 248 -10.86 -4.36 6.00
CA ARG A 248 -10.47 -5.76 5.75
C ARG A 248 -9.94 -5.96 4.34
N LEU A 249 -10.66 -5.45 3.34
CA LEU A 249 -10.22 -5.52 1.95
C LEU A 249 -8.91 -4.77 1.74
N GLY A 250 -8.79 -3.56 2.32
CA GLY A 250 -7.55 -2.79 2.29
C GLY A 250 -6.38 -3.51 2.93
N ALA A 251 -6.57 -4.15 4.09
CA ALA A 251 -5.52 -4.93 4.74
C ALA A 251 -5.13 -6.19 3.94
N ILE A 252 -6.10 -6.93 3.41
CA ILE A 252 -5.83 -8.11 2.55
C ILE A 252 -5.07 -7.68 1.29
N PHE A 253 -5.53 -6.63 0.62
CA PHE A 253 -4.89 -6.08 -0.57
C PHE A 253 -3.46 -5.61 -0.27
N SER A 254 -3.27 -4.89 0.83
CA SER A 254 -1.94 -4.43 1.29
C SER A 254 -0.99 -5.60 1.53
N PHE A 255 -1.47 -6.65 2.22
CA PHE A 255 -0.69 -7.85 2.47
C PHE A 255 -0.27 -8.55 1.17
N ILE A 256 -1.21 -8.77 0.25
CA ILE A 256 -0.93 -9.43 -1.04
C ILE A 256 0.05 -8.60 -1.87
N ALA A 257 -0.17 -7.28 -1.97
CA ALA A 257 0.70 -6.38 -2.72
C ALA A 257 2.13 -6.38 -2.15
N MET A 258 2.27 -6.24 -0.83
CA MET A 258 3.58 -6.25 -0.18
C MET A 258 4.28 -7.62 -0.29
N ALA A 259 3.54 -8.72 -0.14
CA ALA A 259 4.10 -10.06 -0.33
C ALA A 259 4.61 -10.27 -1.77
N GLY A 260 3.86 -9.80 -2.77
CA GLY A 260 4.30 -9.84 -4.16
C GLY A 260 5.58 -9.03 -4.41
N LEU A 261 5.63 -7.79 -3.92
CA LEU A 261 6.83 -6.95 -4.00
C LEU A 261 8.03 -7.57 -3.29
N ALA A 262 7.83 -8.15 -2.10
CA ALA A 262 8.87 -8.81 -1.34
C ALA A 262 9.44 -10.02 -2.10
N VAL A 263 8.59 -10.85 -2.73
CA VAL A 263 9.05 -11.98 -3.56
C VAL A 263 9.90 -11.49 -4.73
N VAL A 264 9.45 -10.45 -5.44
CA VAL A 264 10.23 -9.88 -6.56
C VAL A 264 11.58 -9.34 -6.09
N ALA A 265 11.61 -8.61 -4.99
CA ALA A 265 12.84 -8.07 -4.41
C ALA A 265 13.81 -9.18 -3.96
N LEU A 266 13.30 -10.25 -3.34
CA LEU A 266 14.10 -11.39 -2.88
C LEU A 266 14.69 -12.21 -4.03
N LEU A 267 13.98 -12.33 -5.15
CA LEU A 267 14.48 -13.08 -6.31
C LEU A 267 15.54 -12.31 -7.11
N GLY A 268 15.60 -10.99 -6.99
CA GLY A 268 16.55 -10.17 -7.73
C GLY A 268 16.57 -8.73 -7.26
N TRP A 269 17.29 -8.46 -6.18
CA TRP A 269 17.41 -7.13 -5.58
C TRP A 269 17.85 -6.06 -6.57
N GLU A 270 18.92 -6.30 -7.33
CA GLU A 270 19.46 -5.34 -8.29
C GLU A 270 18.47 -4.98 -9.42
N SER A 271 17.72 -5.96 -9.91
CA SER A 271 16.71 -5.74 -10.94
C SER A 271 15.49 -5.03 -10.36
N PHE A 272 15.09 -5.36 -9.14
CA PHE A 272 14.02 -4.67 -8.42
C PHE A 272 14.36 -3.21 -8.16
N PHE A 273 15.55 -2.93 -7.62
CA PHE A 273 16.01 -1.57 -7.29
C PHE A 273 16.07 -0.70 -8.55
N ARG A 274 16.72 -1.17 -9.62
CA ARG A 274 16.77 -0.43 -10.89
C ARG A 274 15.40 -0.29 -11.54
N GLY A 275 14.56 -1.33 -11.47
CA GLY A 275 13.19 -1.28 -11.98
C GLY A 275 12.34 -0.23 -11.26
N PHE A 276 12.47 -0.13 -9.93
CA PHE A 276 11.86 0.94 -9.15
C PHE A 276 12.33 2.31 -9.62
N HIS A 277 13.64 2.53 -9.75
CA HIS A 277 14.18 3.83 -10.15
C HIS A 277 13.70 4.24 -11.55
N ARG A 278 13.68 3.33 -12.52
CA ARG A 278 13.18 3.61 -13.88
C ARG A 278 11.70 3.97 -13.95
N VAL A 279 10.89 3.55 -12.98
CA VAL A 279 9.47 3.92 -12.93
C VAL A 279 9.28 5.36 -12.45
N PHE A 280 10.16 5.86 -11.59
CA PHE A 280 9.99 7.15 -10.92
C PHE A 280 10.95 8.24 -11.39
N PHE A 281 12.09 7.88 -11.97
CA PHE A 281 13.18 8.78 -12.34
C PHE A 281 13.62 8.52 -13.78
N ALA A 282 14.12 9.57 -14.44
CA ALA A 282 14.65 9.46 -15.80
C ALA A 282 15.95 8.64 -15.82
N ASP A 283 16.23 7.99 -16.95
CA ASP A 283 17.46 7.20 -17.11
C ASP A 283 18.70 8.11 -16.97
N GLY A 284 19.68 7.67 -16.18
CA GLY A 284 20.94 8.37 -15.93
C GLY A 284 20.89 9.46 -14.85
N THR A 285 19.74 9.78 -14.26
CA THR A 285 19.66 10.81 -13.19
C THR A 285 19.91 10.27 -11.79
N TRP A 286 19.99 8.96 -11.62
CA TRP A 286 20.09 8.26 -10.33
C TRP A 286 21.23 7.23 -10.28
N GLU A 287 22.02 7.12 -11.36
CA GLU A 287 23.18 6.24 -11.44
C GLU A 287 24.45 7.03 -11.13
N PHE A 288 25.14 6.64 -10.06
CA PHE A 288 26.33 7.32 -9.53
C PHE A 288 27.51 6.36 -9.40
N TYR A 289 28.72 6.91 -9.31
CA TYR A 289 29.93 6.13 -9.07
C TYR A 289 30.00 5.63 -7.63
N ALA A 290 30.81 4.60 -7.38
CA ALA A 290 30.95 4.01 -6.06
C ALA A 290 31.62 4.95 -5.04
N ASP A 291 32.41 5.92 -5.52
CA ASP A 291 33.10 6.94 -4.74
C ASP A 291 32.31 8.25 -4.60
N ASP A 292 31.16 8.38 -5.26
CA ASP A 292 30.22 9.48 -5.06
C ASP A 292 29.59 9.40 -3.66
N SER A 293 29.48 10.55 -2.98
CA SER A 293 29.14 10.63 -1.57
C SER A 293 27.79 9.98 -1.24
N LEU A 294 26.78 10.12 -2.10
CA LEU A 294 25.45 9.57 -1.88
C LEU A 294 25.47 8.04 -1.83
N ILE A 295 26.21 7.38 -2.72
CA ILE A 295 26.38 5.91 -2.71
C ILE A 295 27.22 5.47 -1.52
N ARG A 296 28.25 6.25 -1.17
CA ARG A 296 29.05 6.01 0.03
C ARG A 296 28.23 6.17 1.30
N LEU A 297 27.27 7.07 1.37
CA LEU A 297 26.38 7.21 2.51
C LEU A 297 25.35 6.07 2.52
N PHE A 298 24.69 5.81 1.40
CA PHE A 298 23.61 4.81 1.29
C PHE A 298 24.01 3.66 0.35
N PRO A 299 24.90 2.75 0.79
CA PRO A 299 25.37 1.66 -0.04
C PRO A 299 24.23 0.66 -0.31
N PRO A 300 24.37 -0.27 -1.27
CA PRO A 300 23.33 -1.25 -1.57
C PRO A 300 22.79 -1.99 -0.35
N GLN A 301 23.67 -2.34 0.61
CA GLN A 301 23.29 -2.98 1.87
C GLN A 301 22.31 -2.14 2.70
N PHE A 302 22.51 -0.82 2.79
CA PHE A 302 21.59 0.08 3.48
C PHE A 302 20.18 -0.01 2.90
N TRP A 303 20.06 -0.05 1.57
CA TRP A 303 18.77 -0.13 0.91
C TRP A 303 18.08 -1.48 1.08
N VAL A 304 18.85 -2.57 1.13
CA VAL A 304 18.32 -3.91 1.48
C VAL A 304 17.73 -3.88 2.89
N ASP A 305 18.49 -3.38 3.87
CA ASP A 305 18.07 -3.34 5.27
C ASP A 305 16.89 -2.37 5.48
N ALA A 306 16.91 -1.21 4.84
CA ALA A 306 15.80 -0.27 4.80
C ALA A 306 14.54 -0.87 4.17
N GLY A 307 14.69 -1.64 3.08
CA GLY A 307 13.59 -2.35 2.42
C GLY A 307 12.97 -3.43 3.31
N ILE A 308 13.81 -4.23 3.99
CA ILE A 308 13.36 -5.24 4.96
C ILE A 308 12.64 -4.55 6.14
N GLY A 309 13.22 -3.48 6.69
CA GLY A 309 12.64 -2.71 7.79
C GLY A 309 11.29 -2.10 7.41
N ALA A 310 11.20 -1.44 6.25
CA ALA A 310 9.98 -0.83 5.75
C ALA A 310 8.90 -1.89 5.51
N GLY A 311 9.25 -3.00 4.86
CA GLY A 311 8.34 -4.13 4.63
C GLY A 311 7.85 -4.75 5.94
N GLY A 312 8.74 -4.92 6.92
CA GLY A 312 8.41 -5.44 8.25
C GLY A 312 7.41 -4.54 9.00
N ILE A 313 7.67 -3.22 9.05
CA ILE A 313 6.77 -2.24 9.66
C ILE A 313 5.42 -2.23 8.94
N PHE A 314 5.44 -2.22 7.61
CA PHE A 314 4.23 -2.24 6.79
C PHE A 314 3.36 -3.47 7.09
N LEU A 315 3.97 -4.66 7.13
CA LEU A 315 3.27 -5.92 7.45
C LEU A 315 2.73 -5.92 8.87
N LEU A 316 3.51 -5.43 9.84
CA LEU A 316 3.08 -5.29 11.23
C LEU A 316 1.83 -4.40 11.33
N LEU A 317 1.86 -3.21 10.73
CA LEU A 317 0.73 -2.29 10.71
C LEU A 317 -0.49 -2.89 9.99
N THR A 318 -0.25 -3.63 8.89
CA THR A 318 -1.30 -4.36 8.15
C THR A 318 -1.98 -5.40 9.05
N ILE A 319 -1.21 -6.19 9.79
CA ILE A 319 -1.74 -7.20 10.72
C ILE A 319 -2.55 -6.53 11.83
N ILE A 320 -2.00 -5.48 12.44
CA ILE A 320 -2.68 -4.70 13.49
C ILE A 320 -4.03 -4.18 12.96
N LEU A 321 -4.04 -3.56 11.78
CA LEU A 321 -5.26 -3.05 11.14
C LEU A 321 -6.26 -4.17 10.84
N PHE A 322 -5.79 -5.29 10.32
CA PHE A 322 -6.62 -6.47 10.05
C PHE A 322 -7.27 -6.98 11.33
N LEU A 323 -6.53 -7.15 12.43
CA LEU A 323 -7.08 -7.58 13.71
C LEU A 323 -8.11 -6.58 14.28
N PHE A 324 -7.81 -5.28 14.23
CA PHE A 324 -8.75 -4.25 14.69
C PHE A 324 -10.03 -4.21 13.86
N SER A 325 -9.99 -4.59 12.59
CA SER A 325 -11.19 -4.65 11.75
C SER A 325 -12.24 -5.68 12.24
N PHE A 326 -11.80 -6.71 13.00
CA PHE A 326 -12.69 -7.68 13.65
C PHE A 326 -13.13 -7.26 15.07
N ALA A 327 -12.37 -6.37 15.72
CA ALA A 327 -12.68 -5.88 17.05
C ALA A 327 -14.05 -5.17 17.07
N GLY A 328 -14.91 -5.58 18.01
CA GLY A 328 -16.28 -5.07 18.12
C GLY A 328 -17.33 -5.74 17.23
N HIS A 329 -16.99 -6.76 16.42
CA HIS A 329 -18.00 -7.63 15.78
C HIS A 329 -18.71 -8.51 16.80
N LYS A 330 -17.94 -9.10 17.74
CA LYS A 330 -18.50 -9.87 18.87
C LYS A 330 -19.45 -9.03 19.73
N LYS A 331 -19.05 -7.81 20.13
CA LYS A 331 -19.88 -6.93 20.98
C LYS A 331 -21.19 -6.51 20.30
N ARG A 332 -21.18 -6.14 19.01
CA ARG A 332 -22.40 -5.79 18.27
C ARG A 332 -23.29 -7.01 17.97
N LYS A 333 -22.71 -8.19 17.69
CA LYS A 333 -23.48 -9.43 17.48
C LYS A 333 -24.16 -9.86 18.78
N ALA A 334 -23.48 -9.75 19.91
CA ALA A 334 -24.05 -9.97 21.25
C ALA A 334 -25.17 -8.97 21.55
N ALA A 335 -24.98 -7.67 21.28
CA ALA A 335 -26.02 -6.66 21.48
C ALA A 335 -27.25 -6.87 20.58
N LYS A 336 -27.06 -7.25 19.31
CA LYS A 336 -28.17 -7.60 18.40
C LYS A 336 -28.91 -8.87 18.82
N LYS A 337 -28.18 -9.87 19.34
CA LYS A 337 -28.79 -11.10 19.88
C LYS A 337 -29.64 -10.79 21.10
N ALA A 338 -29.11 -10.01 22.05
CA ALA A 338 -29.85 -9.55 23.23
C ALA A 338 -31.11 -8.75 22.86
N GLN A 339 -31.05 -7.88 21.85
CA GLN A 339 -32.21 -7.13 21.34
C GLN A 339 -33.28 -8.02 20.70
N ARG A 340 -32.89 -9.09 20.00
CA ARG A 340 -33.85 -10.07 19.43
C ARG A 340 -34.50 -10.89 20.54
N GLU A 341 -33.71 -11.41 21.47
CA GLU A 341 -34.23 -12.19 22.61
C GLU A 341 -35.15 -11.36 23.53
N SER A 342 -34.97 -10.04 23.61
CA SER A 342 -35.91 -9.15 24.31
C SER A 342 -37.17 -8.85 23.49
N ALA A 343 -37.09 -8.84 22.16
CA ALA A 343 -38.24 -8.62 21.29
C ALA A 343 -39.15 -9.86 21.21
N ASP A 344 -38.58 -11.06 21.25
CA ASP A 344 -39.33 -12.33 21.24
C ASP A 344 -40.02 -12.65 22.59
N ARG A 345 -39.78 -11.85 23.64
CA ARG A 345 -40.40 -11.99 24.98
C ARG A 345 -41.62 -11.10 25.21
N ILE A 346 -41.93 -10.21 24.29
CA ILE A 346 -43.11 -9.33 24.31
C ILE A 346 -44.12 -9.91 23.34
#